data_AF-A0A7C4TR82-F1
#
_entry.id   AF-A0A7C4TR82-F1
#
_cell.length_a   1.000
_cell.length_b   1.000
_cell.length_c   1.000
_cell.angle_alpha   90.00
_cell.angle_beta   90.00
_cell.angle_gamma   90.00
#
_symmetry.space_group_name_H-M   'P 1'
#
loop_
_entity.id
_entity.type
_entity.pdbx_description
1 polymer ?
#
loop_
_entity_poly.entity_id
_entity_poly.type
_entity_poly.pdbx_seq_one_letter_code
_entity_poly.pdbx_strand_id
1 'polypeptide(L)'
;MSTVILKIQDPARQCYRLNKLLGTVSLASLVDLLTEANLEANPRLSKTGRVTDDIEESMETEAEIFPFMSKGILVAASEVEELERGRHRLTFEDPELEGILDGGHNSLAAGRHIIKTVVTKVEGEEAGERAIKDIKTWAKLKAAWEKYLPLIREHKEAIPQVMMPIEIIYPADEPGGYEYFLEKVLTINAARNNNAELTLETRAHKLGHYDEIKENLDPELVGQVEWKTNDGGRIRVRDLVALGLIPLSKLGRKATEAVRRNPPVIFSSKGQCVKIYDDLMDEDGVTQEVKGNIIQIVDPAVKSALAKMKDLPRLFDLIYRIMPEAYNRAGGKFGKIDGVQKGKYKTPFYRQPCEYKYGEGFIYPLVYGLTALMRVKDDQVTWITNPDEFVKEHLPDIMKSFYSMITGVQFDPAKVGKSGGAYNLASDLFSALYKDELLREHGII
;
A
#
# COMPACT_ATOMS: atom_id res chain seq x y z
N MET A 1 17.72 -12.31 -11.59
CA MET A 1 17.58 -13.33 -12.65
C MET A 1 17.22 -14.68 -12.03
N SER A 2 16.05 -15.23 -12.34
CA SER A 2 15.62 -16.59 -11.99
C SER A 2 15.06 -17.29 -13.23
N THR A 3 14.98 -18.62 -13.20
CA THR A 3 14.49 -19.42 -14.35
C THR A 3 13.57 -20.53 -13.90
N VAL A 4 12.50 -20.79 -14.65
CA VAL A 4 11.54 -21.87 -14.40
C VAL A 4 11.34 -22.68 -15.66
N ILE A 5 11.21 -24.01 -15.54
CA ILE A 5 10.84 -24.86 -16.67
C ILE A 5 9.41 -25.35 -16.48
N LEU A 6 8.54 -25.01 -17.43
CA LEU A 6 7.15 -25.45 -17.43
C LEU A 6 6.89 -26.42 -18.58
N LYS A 7 6.22 -27.55 -18.29
CA LYS A 7 5.66 -28.41 -19.33
C LYS A 7 4.25 -27.94 -19.65
N ILE A 8 4.09 -27.33 -20.83
CA ILE A 8 2.82 -26.76 -21.28
C ILE A 8 2.17 -27.74 -22.25
N GLN A 9 0.94 -28.12 -21.93
CA GLN A 9 0.09 -28.94 -22.80
C GLN A 9 -0.69 -28.05 -23.75
N ASP A 10 -0.82 -28.52 -24.99
CA ASP A 10 -1.50 -27.83 -26.10
C ASP A 10 -1.06 -26.36 -26.28
N PRO A 11 0.27 -26.11 -26.40
CA PRO A 11 0.77 -24.74 -26.50
C PRO A 11 0.27 -24.07 -27.78
N ALA A 12 -0.39 -22.93 -27.63
CA ALA A 12 -0.77 -22.05 -28.72
C ALA A 12 -0.01 -20.72 -28.61
N ARG A 13 0.66 -20.31 -29.69
CA ARG A 13 1.44 -19.08 -29.74
C ARG A 13 0.70 -17.99 -30.51
N GLN A 14 0.70 -16.78 -29.97
CA GLN A 14 0.23 -15.58 -30.63
C GLN A 14 1.39 -14.58 -30.68
N CYS A 15 1.75 -14.13 -31.89
CA CYS A 15 2.88 -13.22 -32.09
C CYS A 15 2.35 -11.88 -32.60
N TYR A 16 2.52 -10.84 -31.79
CA TYR A 16 2.32 -9.43 -32.15
C TYR A 16 3.61 -8.66 -31.83
N ARG A 17 3.54 -7.36 -31.49
CA ARG A 17 4.67 -6.67 -30.83
C ARG A 17 4.98 -7.22 -29.42
N LEU A 18 4.14 -8.11 -28.91
CA LEU A 18 4.41 -9.00 -27.78
C LEU A 18 4.08 -10.42 -28.20
N ASN A 19 4.85 -11.36 -27.70
CA ASN A 19 4.52 -12.76 -27.81
C ASN A 19 3.66 -13.20 -26.65
N LYS A 20 2.74 -14.13 -26.93
CA LYS A 20 1.91 -14.77 -25.94
C LYS A 20 1.87 -16.27 -26.18
N LEU A 21 2.11 -17.05 -25.14
CA LEU A 21 1.97 -18.49 -25.12
C LEU A 21 0.79 -18.87 -24.22
N LEU A 22 -0.09 -19.70 -24.74
CA LEU A 22 -1.31 -20.17 -24.07
C LEU A 22 -1.24 -21.69 -23.95
N GLY A 23 -1.78 -22.23 -22.86
CA GLY A 23 -1.95 -23.67 -22.73
C GLY A 23 -2.40 -24.04 -21.32
N THR A 24 -2.14 -25.28 -20.94
CA THR A 24 -2.38 -25.74 -19.56
C THR A 24 -1.13 -26.38 -18.98
N VAL A 25 -0.94 -26.26 -17.66
CA VAL A 25 0.17 -26.88 -16.93
C VAL A 25 -0.39 -27.75 -15.82
N SER A 26 0.23 -28.91 -15.58
CA SER A 26 -0.14 -29.73 -14.42
C SER A 26 0.29 -29.03 -13.14
N LEU A 27 -0.42 -29.27 -12.03
CA LEU A 27 0.00 -28.77 -10.72
C LEU A 27 1.43 -29.22 -10.35
N ALA A 28 1.86 -30.40 -10.81
CA ALA A 28 3.24 -30.86 -10.64
C ALA A 28 4.27 -29.97 -11.35
N SER A 29 3.95 -29.45 -12.54
CA SER A 29 4.81 -28.47 -13.24
C SER A 29 4.72 -27.09 -12.62
N LEU A 30 3.59 -26.77 -11.98
CA LEU A 30 3.36 -25.50 -11.29
C LEU A 30 4.21 -25.35 -10.02
N VAL A 31 4.69 -26.45 -9.42
CA VAL A 31 5.56 -26.43 -8.24
C VAL A 31 6.78 -25.52 -8.44
N ASP A 32 7.43 -25.62 -9.60
CA ASP A 32 8.62 -24.81 -9.89
C ASP A 32 8.25 -23.33 -10.06
N LEU A 33 7.09 -23.03 -10.67
CA LEU A 33 6.59 -21.65 -10.75
C LEU A 33 6.28 -21.07 -9.36
N LEU A 34 5.59 -21.80 -8.48
CA LEU A 34 5.27 -21.32 -7.14
C LEU A 34 6.51 -21.17 -6.25
N THR A 35 7.56 -21.93 -6.56
CA THR A 35 8.85 -21.86 -5.87
C THR A 35 9.59 -20.59 -6.26
N GLU A 36 9.75 -20.33 -7.56
CA GLU A 36 10.62 -19.28 -8.09
C GLU A 36 9.90 -17.96 -8.41
N ALA A 37 8.63 -18.00 -8.84
CA ALA A 37 7.87 -16.80 -9.17
C ALA A 37 7.14 -16.27 -7.92
N ASN A 38 7.46 -15.04 -7.55
CA ASN A 38 6.73 -14.29 -6.52
C ASN A 38 5.52 -13.56 -7.13
N LEU A 39 4.57 -13.17 -6.26
CA LEU A 39 3.48 -12.25 -6.61
C LEU A 39 3.94 -10.77 -6.55
N GLU A 40 5.23 -10.49 -6.64
CA GLU A 40 5.77 -9.13 -6.54
C GLU A 40 5.28 -8.26 -7.71
N ALA A 41 5.34 -8.78 -8.93
CA ALA A 41 4.72 -8.21 -10.11
C ALA A 41 3.18 -8.21 -10.08
N ASN A 42 2.53 -8.87 -9.11
CA ASN A 42 1.09 -8.79 -8.94
C ASN A 42 0.71 -7.50 -8.18
N PRO A 43 -0.31 -6.74 -8.62
CA PRO A 43 -0.78 -5.57 -7.90
C PRO A 43 -1.46 -5.94 -6.58
N ARG A 44 -1.91 -7.19 -6.43
CA ARG A 44 -2.59 -7.66 -5.22
C ARG A 44 -1.88 -8.89 -4.68
N LEU A 45 -1.70 -8.91 -3.35
CA LEU A 45 -1.39 -10.15 -2.67
C LEU A 45 -2.70 -10.91 -2.43
N SER A 46 -2.70 -12.18 -2.79
CA SER A 46 -3.86 -13.04 -2.62
C SER A 46 -4.09 -13.39 -1.16
N LYS A 47 -5.37 -13.40 -0.75
CA LYS A 47 -5.84 -13.82 0.56
C LYS A 47 -7.01 -14.78 0.37
N THR A 48 -7.11 -15.80 1.22
CA THR A 48 -8.22 -16.74 1.24
C THR A 48 -9.55 -16.00 1.45
N GLY A 49 -10.56 -16.46 0.74
CA GLY A 49 -11.96 -16.05 0.83
C GLY A 49 -12.75 -16.85 -0.18
N ARG A 50 -14.02 -16.48 -0.39
CA ARG A 50 -14.95 -17.24 -1.24
C ARG A 50 -14.38 -17.67 -2.59
N VAL A 51 -13.69 -16.77 -3.30
CA VAL A 51 -13.07 -17.09 -4.60
C VAL A 51 -12.00 -18.19 -4.47
N THR A 52 -11.14 -18.13 -3.45
CA THR A 52 -10.13 -19.17 -3.22
C THR A 52 -10.78 -20.48 -2.82
N ASP A 53 -11.81 -20.43 -1.98
CA ASP A 53 -12.55 -21.62 -1.53
C ASP A 53 -13.25 -22.32 -2.72
N ASP A 54 -13.93 -21.55 -3.59
CA ASP A 54 -14.59 -22.05 -4.79
C ASP A 54 -13.57 -22.67 -5.78
N ILE A 55 -12.35 -22.10 -5.89
CA ILE A 55 -11.27 -22.65 -6.73
C ILE A 55 -10.73 -23.96 -6.14
N GLU A 56 -10.49 -24.02 -4.83
CA GLU A 56 -10.06 -25.25 -4.13
C GLU A 56 -11.09 -26.37 -4.31
N GLU A 57 -12.37 -26.07 -4.11
CA GLU A 57 -13.46 -27.02 -4.32
C GLU A 57 -13.55 -27.49 -5.78
N SER A 58 -13.37 -26.59 -6.75
CA SER A 58 -13.39 -26.94 -8.17
C SER A 58 -12.22 -27.85 -8.56
N MET A 59 -11.03 -27.65 -7.98
CA MET A 59 -9.90 -28.57 -8.21
C MET A 59 -10.10 -29.93 -7.56
N GLU A 60 -10.84 -30.00 -6.44
CA GLU A 60 -11.14 -31.24 -5.72
C GLU A 60 -12.28 -32.04 -6.39
N THR A 61 -13.34 -31.37 -6.83
CA THR A 61 -14.59 -32.02 -7.27
C THR A 61 -14.78 -32.06 -8.79
N GLU A 62 -14.19 -31.10 -9.51
CA GLU A 62 -14.44 -30.87 -10.95
C GLU A 62 -13.11 -30.78 -11.74
N ALA A 63 -12.09 -31.53 -11.32
CA ALA A 63 -10.72 -31.49 -11.86
C ALA A 63 -10.63 -31.60 -13.39
N GLU A 64 -11.48 -32.42 -14.01
CA GLU A 64 -11.50 -32.65 -15.46
C GLU A 64 -11.96 -31.41 -16.25
N ILE A 65 -12.91 -30.65 -15.70
CA ILE A 65 -13.46 -29.44 -16.35
C ILE A 65 -12.87 -28.14 -15.81
N PHE A 66 -12.06 -28.22 -14.75
CA PHE A 66 -11.40 -27.06 -14.14
C PHE A 66 -10.70 -26.12 -15.15
N PRO A 67 -10.02 -26.60 -16.21
CA PRO A 67 -9.42 -25.70 -17.21
C PRO A 67 -10.42 -24.77 -17.91
N PHE A 68 -11.69 -25.16 -17.97
CA PHE A 68 -12.76 -24.37 -18.57
C PHE A 68 -13.45 -23.45 -17.55
N MET A 69 -13.34 -23.77 -16.26
CA MET A 69 -13.93 -22.98 -15.17
C MET A 69 -13.03 -21.82 -14.75
N SER A 70 -11.71 -22.01 -14.82
CA SER A 70 -10.74 -21.03 -14.34
C SER A 70 -10.13 -20.18 -15.46
N LYS A 71 -9.88 -18.90 -15.18
CA LYS A 71 -9.04 -18.02 -16.02
C LYS A 71 -7.54 -18.36 -15.91
N GLY A 72 -7.15 -19.19 -14.94
CA GLY A 72 -5.77 -19.62 -14.76
C GLY A 72 -4.82 -18.55 -14.24
N ILE A 73 -3.56 -18.65 -14.66
CA ILE A 73 -2.47 -17.80 -14.22
C ILE A 73 -1.89 -17.05 -15.42
N LEU A 74 -1.68 -15.74 -15.28
CA LEU A 74 -0.95 -14.94 -16.26
C LEU A 74 0.46 -14.67 -15.73
N VAL A 75 1.45 -15.02 -16.53
CA VAL A 75 2.88 -14.85 -16.21
C VAL A 75 3.51 -13.90 -17.23
N ALA A 76 4.38 -13.02 -16.77
CA ALA A 76 5.26 -12.23 -17.61
C ALA A 76 6.70 -12.71 -17.44
N ALA A 77 7.39 -12.97 -18.55
CA ALA A 77 8.78 -13.43 -18.56
C ALA A 77 9.59 -12.59 -19.56
N SER A 78 10.84 -12.31 -19.22
CA SER A 78 11.80 -11.60 -20.09
C SER A 78 12.18 -12.46 -21.30
N GLU A 79 12.18 -13.78 -21.15
CA GLU A 79 12.48 -14.71 -22.22
C GLU A 79 11.66 -15.99 -22.07
N VAL A 80 11.27 -16.57 -23.21
CA VAL A 80 10.69 -17.90 -23.29
C VAL A 80 11.44 -18.71 -24.33
N GLU A 81 12.20 -19.70 -23.88
CA GLU A 81 12.91 -20.65 -24.73
C GLU A 81 12.12 -21.97 -24.80
N GLU A 82 11.80 -22.39 -26.01
CA GLU A 82 11.16 -23.69 -26.25
C GLU A 82 12.18 -24.82 -26.16
N LEU A 83 11.87 -25.82 -25.35
CA LEU A 83 12.67 -27.01 -25.12
C LEU A 83 11.95 -28.26 -25.65
N GLU A 84 12.65 -29.40 -25.65
CA GLU A 84 12.05 -30.65 -26.07
C GLU A 84 10.83 -31.07 -25.22
N ARG A 85 9.86 -31.72 -25.88
CA ARG A 85 8.67 -32.35 -25.27
C ARG A 85 7.67 -31.35 -24.65
N GLY A 86 7.49 -30.20 -25.29
CA GLY A 86 6.54 -29.16 -24.85
C GLY A 86 6.97 -28.45 -23.57
N ARG A 87 8.26 -28.53 -23.23
CA ARG A 87 8.84 -27.80 -22.09
C ARG A 87 9.25 -26.42 -22.56
N HIS A 88 9.09 -25.43 -21.70
CA HIS A 88 9.44 -24.06 -21.97
C HIS A 88 10.22 -23.52 -20.77
N ARG A 89 11.40 -22.95 -21.01
CA ARG A 89 12.18 -22.24 -20.01
C ARG A 89 11.76 -20.79 -20.02
N LEU A 90 11.28 -20.32 -18.88
CA LEU A 90 10.95 -18.93 -18.64
C LEU A 90 12.11 -18.32 -17.86
N THR A 91 12.57 -17.17 -18.31
CA THR A 91 13.55 -16.34 -17.59
C THR A 91 12.84 -15.13 -17.00
N PHE A 92 13.22 -14.77 -15.78
CA PHE A 92 12.76 -13.56 -15.09
C PHE A 92 13.98 -12.70 -14.73
N GLU A 93 14.08 -11.50 -15.27
CA GLU A 93 15.16 -10.55 -15.00
C GLU A 93 14.80 -9.64 -13.82
N ASP A 94 13.58 -9.09 -13.83
CA ASP A 94 13.06 -8.18 -12.81
C ASP A 94 11.80 -8.73 -12.11
N PRO A 95 11.90 -9.23 -10.86
CA PRO A 95 10.77 -9.72 -10.08
C PRO A 95 9.67 -8.67 -9.77
N GLU A 96 9.96 -7.38 -9.86
CA GLU A 96 8.97 -6.31 -9.62
C GLU A 96 7.99 -6.15 -10.80
N LEU A 97 8.41 -6.54 -12.00
CA LEU A 97 7.65 -6.42 -13.25
C LEU A 97 7.27 -7.77 -13.86
N GLU A 98 8.07 -8.80 -13.60
CA GLU A 98 8.00 -10.13 -14.19
C GLU A 98 7.60 -11.18 -13.13
N GLY A 99 7.05 -12.31 -13.57
CA GLY A 99 6.44 -13.32 -12.70
C GLY A 99 4.92 -13.35 -12.84
N ILE A 100 4.20 -13.70 -11.77
CA ILE A 100 2.75 -13.87 -11.83
C ILE A 100 2.05 -12.50 -11.80
N LEU A 101 1.52 -12.08 -12.94
CA LEU A 101 0.79 -10.82 -13.10
C LEU A 101 -0.66 -10.87 -12.62
N ASP A 102 -1.32 -12.01 -12.85
CA ASP A 102 -2.73 -12.27 -12.52
C ASP A 102 -2.92 -13.76 -12.20
N GLY A 103 -3.99 -14.09 -11.47
CA GLY A 103 -4.22 -15.44 -10.95
C GLY A 103 -3.65 -15.67 -9.55
N GLY A 104 -3.53 -14.62 -8.72
CA GLY A 104 -3.07 -14.76 -7.34
C GLY A 104 -3.93 -15.71 -6.50
N HIS A 105 -5.26 -15.67 -6.64
CA HIS A 105 -6.15 -16.62 -5.96
C HIS A 105 -5.97 -18.06 -6.49
N ASN A 106 -5.79 -18.24 -7.80
CA ASN A 106 -5.48 -19.54 -8.40
C ASN A 106 -4.15 -20.09 -7.88
N SER A 107 -3.13 -19.24 -7.78
CA SER A 107 -1.80 -19.61 -7.27
C SER A 107 -1.85 -19.98 -5.78
N LEU A 108 -2.59 -19.21 -4.97
CA LEU A 108 -2.79 -19.48 -3.55
C LEU A 108 -3.57 -20.78 -3.32
N ALA A 109 -4.67 -20.97 -4.05
CA ALA A 109 -5.49 -22.18 -4.00
C ALA A 109 -4.68 -23.41 -4.41
N ALA A 110 -3.96 -23.34 -5.53
CA ALA A 110 -3.12 -24.43 -6.02
C ALA A 110 -2.04 -24.80 -5.01
N GLY A 111 -1.35 -23.81 -4.44
CA GLY A 111 -0.33 -24.05 -3.41
C GLY A 111 -0.90 -24.70 -2.15
N ARG A 112 -2.05 -24.23 -1.66
CA ARG A 112 -2.76 -24.82 -0.52
C ARG A 112 -3.21 -26.25 -0.82
N HIS A 113 -3.81 -26.49 -1.98
CA HIS A 113 -4.28 -27.80 -2.40
C HIS A 113 -3.13 -28.81 -2.55
N ILE A 114 -1.99 -28.41 -3.12
CA ILE A 114 -0.78 -29.24 -3.20
C ILE A 114 -0.29 -29.62 -1.80
N ILE A 115 -0.14 -28.65 -0.89
CA ILE A 115 0.30 -28.92 0.49
C ILE A 115 -0.69 -29.88 1.18
N LYS A 116 -1.98 -29.58 1.13
CA LYS A 116 -3.04 -30.40 1.75
C LYS A 116 -2.95 -31.85 1.26
N THR A 117 -2.93 -32.08 -0.05
CA THR A 117 -2.94 -33.43 -0.60
C THR A 117 -1.67 -34.20 -0.29
N VAL A 118 -0.49 -33.58 -0.43
CA VAL A 118 0.79 -34.25 -0.15
C VAL A 118 0.88 -34.60 1.35
N VAL A 119 0.57 -33.65 2.24
CA VAL A 119 0.62 -33.91 3.69
C VAL A 119 -0.43 -34.94 4.10
N THR A 120 -1.65 -34.89 3.56
CA THR A 120 -2.67 -35.93 3.80
C THR A 120 -2.17 -37.32 3.40
N LYS A 121 -1.48 -37.42 2.26
CA LYS A 121 -0.96 -38.71 1.77
C LYS A 121 0.13 -39.30 2.67
N VAL A 122 0.99 -38.45 3.23
CA VAL A 122 2.16 -38.89 4.02
C VAL A 122 1.84 -39.01 5.51
N GLU A 123 1.13 -38.04 6.07
CA GLU A 123 0.93 -37.87 7.52
C GLU A 123 -0.53 -38.09 7.96
N GLY A 124 -1.45 -38.26 7.02
CA GLY A 124 -2.88 -38.48 7.28
C GLY A 124 -3.73 -37.20 7.25
N GLU A 125 -5.04 -37.39 7.19
CA GLU A 125 -6.02 -36.34 6.87
C GLU A 125 -6.02 -35.17 7.87
N GLU A 126 -5.93 -35.46 9.17
CA GLU A 126 -5.83 -34.40 10.20
C GLU A 126 -4.57 -33.53 10.03
N ALA A 127 -3.46 -34.12 9.57
CA ALA A 127 -2.23 -33.38 9.35
C ALA A 127 -2.34 -32.45 8.14
N GLY A 128 -2.97 -32.92 7.05
CA GLY A 128 -3.24 -32.10 5.86
C GLY A 128 -4.11 -30.89 6.16
N GLU A 129 -5.22 -31.08 6.88
CA GLU A 129 -6.09 -29.99 7.31
C GLU A 129 -5.37 -28.97 8.22
N ARG A 130 -4.56 -29.45 9.17
CA ARG A 130 -3.74 -28.58 10.02
C ARG A 130 -2.70 -27.80 9.21
N ALA A 131 -2.11 -28.40 8.18
CA ALA A 131 -1.05 -27.77 7.39
C ALA A 131 -1.55 -26.50 6.67
N ILE A 132 -2.81 -26.48 6.23
CA ILE A 132 -3.38 -25.34 5.48
C ILE A 132 -4.21 -24.37 6.33
N LYS A 133 -4.60 -24.74 7.55
CA LYS A 133 -5.52 -23.97 8.41
C LYS A 133 -5.14 -22.51 8.59
N ASP A 134 -3.84 -22.23 8.75
CA ASP A 134 -3.33 -20.88 8.99
C ASP A 134 -2.83 -20.16 7.73
N ILE A 135 -2.81 -20.85 6.58
CA ILE A 135 -2.32 -20.33 5.29
C ILE A 135 -3.38 -19.43 4.63
N LYS A 136 -3.62 -18.26 5.22
CA LYS A 136 -4.67 -17.32 4.75
C LYS A 136 -4.20 -16.31 3.72
N THR A 137 -2.90 -16.13 3.53
CA THR A 137 -2.31 -15.11 2.66
C THR A 137 -1.17 -15.71 1.86
N TRP A 138 -0.79 -15.06 0.76
CA TRP A 138 0.38 -15.45 -0.03
C TRP A 138 1.67 -15.52 0.81
N ALA A 139 1.92 -14.52 1.68
CA ALA A 139 3.10 -14.53 2.55
C ALA A 139 3.14 -15.76 3.47
N LYS A 140 2.00 -16.15 4.03
CA LYS A 140 1.91 -17.37 4.84
C LYS A 140 2.04 -18.64 3.99
N LEU A 141 1.55 -18.61 2.74
CA LEU A 141 1.79 -19.71 1.81
C LEU A 141 3.27 -19.87 1.55
N LYS A 142 4.02 -18.81 1.23
CA LYS A 142 5.47 -18.91 0.97
C LYS A 142 6.23 -19.47 2.17
N ALA A 143 5.93 -19.01 3.39
CA ALA A 143 6.53 -19.56 4.60
C ALA A 143 6.22 -21.06 4.80
N ALA A 144 4.97 -21.47 4.54
CA ALA A 144 4.59 -22.89 4.58
C ALA A 144 5.18 -23.69 3.41
N TRP A 145 5.29 -23.07 2.23
CA TRP A 145 5.79 -23.67 1.01
C TRP A 145 7.26 -24.05 1.19
N GLU A 146 8.09 -23.14 1.71
CA GLU A 146 9.49 -23.44 2.06
C GLU A 146 9.61 -24.63 3.02
N LYS A 147 8.73 -24.69 4.03
CA LYS A 147 8.68 -25.80 5.00
C LYS A 147 8.32 -27.13 4.33
N TYR A 148 7.31 -27.15 3.46
CA TYR A 148 6.78 -28.38 2.86
C TYR A 148 7.40 -28.75 1.50
N LEU A 149 8.19 -27.87 0.88
CA LEU A 149 8.80 -28.09 -0.43
C LEU A 149 9.65 -29.37 -0.52
N PRO A 150 10.47 -29.74 0.49
CA PRO A 150 11.18 -31.01 0.47
C PRO A 150 10.23 -32.20 0.35
N LEU A 151 9.15 -32.20 1.13
CA LEU A 151 8.13 -33.25 1.13
C LEU A 151 7.37 -33.31 -0.20
N ILE A 152 7.01 -32.15 -0.76
CA ILE A 152 6.36 -32.04 -2.07
C ILE A 152 7.27 -32.58 -3.19
N ARG A 153 8.58 -32.33 -3.12
CA ARG A 153 9.55 -32.81 -4.11
C ARG A 153 9.81 -34.31 -4.01
N GLU A 154 9.76 -34.86 -2.80
CA GLU A 154 9.89 -36.30 -2.55
C GLU A 154 8.64 -37.06 -3.03
N HIS A 155 7.45 -36.50 -2.81
CA HIS A 155 6.16 -37.12 -3.10
C HIS A 155 5.42 -36.46 -4.28
N LYS A 156 6.12 -36.26 -5.41
CA LYS A 156 5.52 -35.65 -6.61
C LYS A 156 4.33 -36.44 -7.16
N GLU A 157 4.31 -37.76 -6.96
CA GLU A 157 3.22 -38.65 -7.34
C GLU A 157 1.93 -38.39 -6.57
N ALA A 158 2.01 -37.78 -5.39
CA ALA A 158 0.85 -37.40 -4.58
C ALA A 158 0.24 -36.07 -5.02
N ILE A 159 0.89 -35.32 -5.92
CA ILE A 159 0.36 -34.05 -6.42
C ILE A 159 -0.90 -34.33 -7.26
N PRO A 160 -2.02 -33.61 -7.00
CA PRO A 160 -3.26 -33.78 -7.75
C PRO A 160 -3.07 -33.62 -9.26
N GLN A 161 -3.72 -34.49 -10.04
CA GLN A 161 -3.72 -34.42 -11.49
C GLN A 161 -4.76 -33.42 -11.98
N VAL A 162 -4.46 -32.14 -11.75
CA VAL A 162 -5.29 -31.01 -12.21
C VAL A 162 -4.48 -30.16 -13.18
N MET A 163 -5.14 -29.71 -14.25
CA MET A 163 -4.56 -28.85 -15.27
C MET A 163 -4.95 -27.40 -15.01
N MET A 164 -3.96 -26.54 -14.74
CA MET A 164 -4.14 -25.11 -14.54
C MET A 164 -3.96 -24.38 -15.89
N PRO A 165 -4.94 -23.59 -16.37
CA PRO A 165 -4.73 -22.74 -17.52
C PRO A 165 -3.59 -21.74 -17.26
N ILE A 166 -2.75 -21.52 -18.25
CA ILE A 166 -1.65 -20.57 -18.15
C ILE A 166 -1.57 -19.70 -19.42
N GLU A 167 -1.30 -18.43 -19.20
CA GLU A 167 -0.95 -17.45 -20.22
C GLU A 167 0.44 -16.91 -19.88
N ILE A 168 1.37 -16.90 -20.84
CA ILE A 168 2.71 -16.34 -20.66
C ILE A 168 2.91 -15.24 -21.70
N ILE A 169 3.17 -14.02 -21.25
CA ILE A 169 3.55 -12.90 -22.11
C ILE A 169 5.05 -12.66 -22.03
N TYR A 170 5.68 -12.41 -23.19
CA TYR A 170 7.11 -12.20 -23.30
C TYR A 170 7.44 -11.32 -24.51
N PRO A 171 8.64 -10.72 -24.57
CA PRO A 171 9.07 -9.88 -25.68
C PRO A 171 8.96 -10.55 -27.04
N ALA A 172 8.68 -9.75 -28.07
CA ALA A 172 8.88 -10.14 -29.45
C ALA A 172 10.38 -10.16 -29.79
N ASP A 173 10.77 -11.07 -30.68
CA ASP A 173 12.15 -11.16 -31.20
C ASP A 173 12.35 -10.10 -32.30
N GLU A 174 12.24 -8.83 -31.90
CA GLU A 174 12.45 -7.65 -32.75
C GLU A 174 13.25 -6.57 -31.99
N PRO A 175 13.98 -5.68 -32.69
CA PRO A 175 14.65 -4.55 -32.05
C PRO A 175 13.67 -3.71 -31.24
N GLY A 176 13.97 -3.47 -29.96
CA GLY A 176 13.08 -2.73 -29.05
C GLY A 176 11.96 -3.57 -28.41
N GLY A 177 11.94 -4.90 -28.63
CA GLY A 177 10.89 -5.78 -28.13
C GLY A 177 10.84 -5.87 -26.59
N TYR A 178 12.00 -5.85 -25.92
CA TYR A 178 12.06 -5.87 -24.45
C TYR A 178 11.61 -4.54 -23.85
N GLU A 179 12.03 -3.41 -24.42
CA GLU A 179 11.58 -2.08 -24.00
C GLU A 179 10.06 -1.93 -24.16
N TYR A 180 9.51 -2.40 -25.28
CA TYR A 180 8.06 -2.42 -25.50
C TYR A 180 7.34 -3.33 -24.50
N PHE A 181 7.94 -4.48 -24.15
CA PHE A 181 7.42 -5.35 -23.09
C PHE A 181 7.38 -4.64 -21.74
N LEU A 182 8.47 -3.99 -21.31
CA LEU A 182 8.51 -3.23 -20.07
C LEU A 182 7.48 -2.10 -20.03
N GLU A 183 7.30 -1.37 -21.14
CA GLU A 183 6.29 -0.32 -21.27
C GLU A 183 4.86 -0.85 -21.12
N LYS A 184 4.57 -2.06 -21.65
CA LYS A 184 3.20 -2.60 -21.70
C LYS A 184 2.87 -3.55 -20.56
N VAL A 185 3.83 -4.17 -19.89
CA VAL A 185 3.58 -5.19 -18.86
C VAL A 185 2.73 -4.65 -17.71
N LEU A 186 2.97 -3.41 -17.25
CA LEU A 186 2.18 -2.76 -16.21
C LEU A 186 0.75 -2.44 -16.68
N THR A 187 0.60 -2.03 -17.95
CA THR A 187 -0.71 -1.73 -18.54
C THR A 187 -1.55 -3.01 -18.67
N ILE A 188 -0.94 -4.10 -19.15
CA ILE A 188 -1.60 -5.41 -19.27
C ILE A 188 -1.99 -5.92 -17.88
N ASN A 189 -1.06 -5.82 -16.93
CA ASN A 189 -1.29 -6.21 -15.55
C ASN A 189 -2.49 -5.45 -14.94
N ALA A 190 -2.57 -4.13 -15.15
CA ALA A 190 -3.69 -3.32 -14.68
C ALA A 190 -5.02 -3.72 -15.35
N ALA A 191 -5.02 -3.93 -16.67
CA ALA A 191 -6.22 -4.30 -17.43
C ALA A 191 -6.78 -5.67 -17.01
N ARG A 192 -5.91 -6.66 -16.75
CA ARG A 192 -6.30 -8.03 -16.36
C ARG A 192 -6.88 -8.11 -14.95
N ASN A 193 -6.44 -7.24 -14.05
CA ASN A 193 -6.92 -7.17 -12.67
C ASN A 193 -8.23 -6.36 -12.49
N ASN A 194 -8.85 -5.86 -13.57
CA ASN A 194 -9.97 -4.91 -13.52
C ASN A 194 -11.37 -5.52 -13.27
N ASN A 195 -11.49 -6.83 -12.97
CA ASN A 195 -12.79 -7.43 -12.61
C ASN A 195 -13.34 -6.92 -11.25
N ALA A 196 -12.48 -6.29 -10.45
CA ALA A 196 -12.84 -5.38 -9.37
C ALA A 196 -11.82 -4.24 -9.45
N GLU A 197 -12.27 -3.00 -9.68
CA GLU A 197 -11.44 -1.82 -9.93
C GLU A 197 -10.16 -1.82 -9.05
N LEU A 198 -8.98 -1.79 -9.68
CA LEU A 198 -7.74 -1.58 -8.93
C LEU A 198 -7.84 -0.23 -8.22
N THR A 199 -7.65 -0.21 -6.91
CA THR A 199 -7.71 1.06 -6.18
C THR A 199 -6.57 1.95 -6.68
N LEU A 200 -6.79 3.26 -6.74
CA LEU A 200 -5.79 4.23 -7.21
C LEU A 200 -4.44 4.03 -6.49
N GLU A 201 -4.49 3.68 -5.20
CA GLU A 201 -3.31 3.40 -4.38
C GLU A 201 -2.45 2.25 -4.93
N THR A 202 -3.09 1.18 -5.38
CA THR A 202 -2.38 0.00 -5.87
C THR A 202 -1.68 0.30 -7.20
N ARG A 203 -2.30 1.14 -8.05
CA ARG A 203 -1.71 1.60 -9.31
C ARG A 203 -0.55 2.56 -9.05
N ALA A 204 -0.75 3.56 -8.19
CA ALA A 204 0.26 4.56 -7.85
C ALA A 204 1.52 3.92 -7.24
N HIS A 205 1.38 2.95 -6.32
CA HIS A 205 2.53 2.21 -5.78
C HIS A 205 3.37 1.56 -6.88
N LYS A 206 2.72 0.92 -7.86
CA LYS A 206 3.43 0.25 -8.98
C LYS A 206 4.14 1.22 -9.93
N LEU A 207 3.68 2.45 -9.99
CA LEU A 207 4.30 3.49 -10.81
C LEU A 207 5.45 4.19 -10.06
N GLY A 208 5.78 3.79 -8.82
CA GLY A 208 6.84 4.42 -8.01
C GLY A 208 6.41 5.68 -7.27
N HIS A 209 5.11 6.03 -7.28
CA HIS A 209 4.61 7.28 -6.68
C HIS A 209 4.91 7.36 -5.17
N TYR A 210 5.03 6.22 -4.48
CA TYR A 210 5.20 6.16 -3.04
C TYR A 210 6.64 5.89 -2.59
N ASP A 211 7.59 5.76 -3.51
CA ASP A 211 8.98 5.42 -3.17
C ASP A 211 9.62 6.53 -2.34
N GLU A 212 9.45 7.79 -2.73
CA GLU A 212 9.93 8.94 -1.96
C GLU A 212 9.25 9.04 -0.58
N ILE A 213 7.96 8.65 -0.46
CA ILE A 213 7.27 8.56 0.84
C ILE A 213 7.92 7.48 1.69
N LYS A 214 8.19 6.30 1.12
CA LYS A 214 8.78 5.15 1.80
C LYS A 214 10.21 5.42 2.26
N GLU A 215 11.01 6.08 1.43
CA GLU A 215 12.40 6.47 1.73
C GLU A 215 12.50 7.50 2.85
N ASN A 216 11.55 8.45 2.90
CA ASN A 216 11.55 9.48 3.93
C ASN A 216 10.86 9.04 5.23
N LEU A 217 10.02 8.01 5.20
CA LEU A 217 9.31 7.52 6.38
C LEU A 217 10.28 6.91 7.39
N ASP A 218 9.94 7.04 8.67
CA ASP A 218 10.65 6.35 9.75
C ASP A 218 10.74 4.83 9.47
N PRO A 219 11.95 4.22 9.47
CA PRO A 219 12.12 2.80 9.22
C PRO A 219 11.26 1.89 10.12
N GLU A 220 10.94 2.32 11.35
CA GLU A 220 10.04 1.58 12.25
C GLU A 220 8.64 1.42 11.66
N LEU A 221 8.17 2.42 10.89
CA LEU A 221 6.83 2.44 10.31
C LEU A 221 6.76 1.75 8.95
N VAL A 222 7.85 1.70 8.17
CA VAL A 222 7.86 1.18 6.79
C VAL A 222 7.28 -0.24 6.70
N GLY A 223 7.69 -1.15 7.60
CA GLY A 223 7.17 -2.53 7.65
C GLY A 223 5.76 -2.65 8.22
N GLN A 224 5.18 -1.56 8.74
CA GLN A 224 3.82 -1.52 9.28
C GLN A 224 2.82 -0.90 8.31
N VAL A 225 3.29 -0.35 7.19
CA VAL A 225 2.46 0.23 6.12
C VAL A 225 2.01 -0.87 5.17
N GLU A 226 0.72 -0.84 4.84
CA GLU A 226 0.17 -1.64 3.76
C GLU A 226 0.37 -0.88 2.45
N TRP A 227 1.45 -1.21 1.75
CA TRP A 227 1.82 -0.62 0.46
C TRP A 227 1.01 -1.21 -0.70
N LYS A 228 0.64 -2.49 -0.58
CA LYS A 228 -0.23 -3.21 -1.52
C LYS A 228 -1.47 -3.74 -0.79
N THR A 229 -2.60 -3.76 -1.48
CA THR A 229 -3.84 -4.33 -0.92
C THR A 229 -3.59 -5.76 -0.40
N ASN A 230 -3.91 -6.01 0.88
CA ASN A 230 -3.74 -7.27 1.62
C ASN A 230 -2.30 -7.66 2.01
N ASP A 231 -1.35 -6.74 1.98
CA ASP A 231 0.02 -7.00 2.49
C ASP A 231 0.08 -7.09 4.03
N GLY A 232 -1.03 -6.81 4.72
CA GLY A 232 -1.16 -7.04 6.16
C GLY A 232 -0.60 -5.94 7.05
N GLY A 233 -0.07 -4.87 6.46
CA GLY A 233 0.28 -3.63 7.17
C GLY A 233 -0.95 -3.02 7.85
N ARG A 234 -0.73 -2.39 9.01
CA ARG A 234 -1.81 -1.75 9.80
C ARG A 234 -2.04 -0.29 9.40
N ILE A 235 -1.03 0.39 8.88
CA ILE A 235 -1.09 1.78 8.44
C ILE A 235 -1.45 1.76 6.96
N ARG A 236 -2.51 2.44 6.54
CA ARG A 236 -2.85 2.50 5.11
C ARG A 236 -1.98 3.58 4.47
N VAL A 237 -1.39 3.30 3.30
CA VAL A 237 -0.56 4.27 2.58
C VAL A 237 -1.29 5.60 2.30
N ARG A 238 -2.59 5.56 2.02
CA ARG A 238 -3.42 6.75 1.81
C ARG A 238 -3.48 7.70 3.03
N ASP A 239 -3.28 7.19 4.24
CA ASP A 239 -3.22 8.02 5.44
C ASP A 239 -1.90 8.81 5.48
N LEU A 240 -0.79 8.18 5.06
CA LEU A 240 0.49 8.86 4.87
C LEU A 240 0.46 9.86 3.72
N VAL A 241 -0.19 9.52 2.60
CA VAL A 241 -0.41 10.46 1.48
C VAL A 241 -1.16 11.70 1.98
N ALA A 242 -2.24 11.51 2.74
CA ALA A 242 -2.99 12.63 3.31
C ALA A 242 -2.15 13.51 4.25
N LEU A 243 -1.24 12.92 5.04
CA LEU A 243 -0.28 13.68 5.83
C LEU A 243 0.76 14.39 4.94
N GLY A 244 1.29 13.72 3.91
CA GLY A 244 2.25 14.31 2.96
C GLY A 244 1.72 15.52 2.22
N LEU A 245 0.41 15.57 1.97
CA LEU A 245 -0.25 16.74 1.38
C LEU A 245 -0.14 18.01 2.23
N ILE A 246 0.14 17.89 3.54
CA ILE A 246 0.28 19.05 4.44
C ILE A 246 1.49 19.92 4.06
N PRO A 247 2.74 19.42 4.05
CA PRO A 247 3.89 20.19 3.57
C PRO A 247 3.81 20.47 2.07
N LEU A 248 3.29 19.55 1.24
CA LEU A 248 3.15 19.78 -0.20
C LEU A 248 2.21 20.94 -0.54
N SER A 249 1.21 21.21 0.31
CA SER A 249 0.33 22.37 0.14
C SER A 249 1.07 23.71 0.23
N LYS A 250 2.28 23.75 0.82
CA LYS A 250 3.09 24.98 0.89
C LYS A 250 3.75 25.38 -0.41
N LEU A 251 3.97 24.44 -1.32
CA LEU A 251 4.75 24.66 -2.54
C LEU A 251 4.01 25.47 -3.61
N GLY A 252 2.71 25.71 -3.44
CA GLY A 252 1.94 26.49 -4.42
C GLY A 252 1.66 25.79 -5.74
N ARG A 253 1.79 24.46 -5.79
CA ARG A 253 1.51 23.62 -6.95
C ARG A 253 0.02 23.61 -7.30
N LYS A 254 -0.31 23.36 -8.57
CA LYS A 254 -1.69 23.43 -9.07
C LYS A 254 -2.55 22.32 -8.44
N ALA A 255 -2.03 21.11 -8.35
CA ALA A 255 -2.71 19.98 -7.74
C ALA A 255 -2.97 20.20 -6.24
N THR A 256 -1.96 20.66 -5.49
CA THR A 256 -2.06 20.83 -4.03
C THR A 256 -2.86 22.06 -3.60
N GLU A 257 -3.23 22.95 -4.53
CA GLU A 257 -4.15 24.07 -4.29
C GLU A 257 -5.50 23.61 -3.75
N ALA A 258 -5.97 22.42 -4.16
CA ALA A 258 -7.20 21.84 -3.65
C ALA A 258 -7.17 21.63 -2.13
N VAL A 259 -5.99 21.30 -1.59
CA VAL A 259 -5.77 21.12 -0.14
C VAL A 259 -5.78 22.47 0.57
N ARG A 260 -5.17 23.50 -0.01
CA ARG A 260 -5.19 24.85 0.57
C ARG A 260 -6.59 25.44 0.64
N ARG A 261 -7.39 25.26 -0.41
CA ARG A 261 -8.77 25.76 -0.50
C ARG A 261 -9.75 24.97 0.36
N ASN A 262 -9.53 23.68 0.50
CA ASN A 262 -10.38 22.79 1.28
C ASN A 262 -9.55 21.81 2.13
N PRO A 263 -8.87 22.30 3.19
CA PRO A 263 -8.06 21.46 4.07
C PRO A 263 -8.80 20.24 4.64
N PRO A 264 -10.11 20.29 4.97
CA PRO A 264 -10.88 19.12 5.40
C PRO A 264 -10.77 17.88 4.51
N VAL A 265 -10.35 18.00 3.24
CA VAL A 265 -10.14 16.86 2.34
C VAL A 265 -9.19 15.82 2.93
N ILE A 266 -8.16 16.23 3.68
CA ILE A 266 -7.14 15.34 4.24
C ILE A 266 -7.69 14.38 5.31
N PHE A 267 -8.82 14.74 5.92
CA PHE A 267 -9.58 13.89 6.84
C PHE A 267 -10.74 13.19 6.13
N SER A 268 -11.52 13.95 5.37
CA SER A 268 -12.84 13.52 4.90
C SER A 268 -12.83 12.65 3.65
N SER A 269 -11.77 12.69 2.85
CA SER A 269 -11.68 11.92 1.60
C SER A 269 -10.25 11.46 1.29
N LYS A 270 -9.88 10.29 1.80
CA LYS A 270 -8.56 9.68 1.57
C LYS A 270 -8.32 9.33 0.09
N GLY A 271 -9.35 8.89 -0.64
CA GLY A 271 -9.25 8.64 -2.07
C GLY A 271 -8.97 9.90 -2.88
N GLN A 272 -9.57 11.05 -2.50
CA GLN A 272 -9.27 12.32 -3.12
C GLN A 272 -7.83 12.79 -2.82
N CYS A 273 -7.28 12.46 -1.65
CA CYS A 273 -5.89 12.76 -1.33
C CYS A 273 -4.92 12.02 -2.26
N VAL A 274 -5.21 10.75 -2.53
CA VAL A 274 -4.43 9.94 -3.49
C VAL A 274 -4.50 10.58 -4.88
N LYS A 275 -5.69 10.96 -5.33
CA LYS A 275 -5.84 11.66 -6.61
C LYS A 275 -5.07 12.98 -6.68
N ILE A 276 -5.15 13.83 -5.65
CA ILE A 276 -4.40 15.09 -5.60
C ILE A 276 -2.88 14.84 -5.66
N TYR A 277 -2.41 13.77 -5.02
CA TYR A 277 -1.01 13.39 -5.05
C TYR A 277 -0.59 12.86 -6.43
N ASP A 278 -1.41 12.03 -7.07
CA ASP A 278 -1.16 11.54 -8.43
C ASP A 278 -1.17 12.70 -9.45
N ASP A 279 -2.16 13.61 -9.36
CA ASP A 279 -2.23 14.81 -10.20
C ASP A 279 -0.98 15.71 -10.03
N LEU A 280 -0.33 15.69 -8.84
CA LEU A 280 0.94 16.38 -8.61
C LEU A 280 2.11 15.65 -9.29
N MET A 281 2.14 14.32 -9.27
CA MET A 281 3.18 13.54 -9.97
C MET A 281 3.14 13.75 -11.49
N ASP A 282 1.95 14.04 -12.02
CA ASP A 282 1.72 14.36 -13.44
C ASP A 282 2.06 15.81 -13.83
N GLU A 283 2.44 16.69 -12.87
CA GLU A 283 2.87 18.06 -13.20
C GLU A 283 4.27 18.08 -13.83
N ASP A 284 4.45 18.95 -14.83
CA ASP A 284 5.72 19.11 -15.57
C ASP A 284 6.90 19.35 -14.61
N GLY A 285 7.93 18.50 -14.74
CA GLY A 285 9.17 18.61 -13.97
C GLY A 285 9.12 18.02 -12.56
N VAL A 286 7.98 17.48 -12.11
CA VAL A 286 7.90 16.81 -10.80
C VAL A 286 8.56 15.44 -10.84
N THR A 287 8.31 14.69 -11.91
CA THR A 287 8.73 13.29 -12.04
C THR A 287 9.45 13.04 -13.37
N GLN A 288 10.24 11.96 -13.40
CA GLN A 288 10.89 11.46 -14.60
C GLN A 288 10.68 9.94 -14.69
N GLU A 289 10.36 9.43 -15.88
CA GLU A 289 10.29 7.99 -16.12
C GLU A 289 11.70 7.37 -16.05
N VAL A 290 11.83 6.32 -15.24
CA VAL A 290 13.08 5.56 -15.08
C VAL A 290 12.99 4.14 -15.65
N LYS A 291 11.79 3.52 -15.70
CA LYS A 291 11.61 2.15 -16.23
C LYS A 291 10.15 1.79 -16.55
N GLY A 292 9.78 1.72 -17.82
CA GLY A 292 8.51 1.09 -18.25
C GLY A 292 7.26 1.68 -17.57
N ASN A 293 7.20 3.01 -17.46
CA ASN A 293 6.28 3.86 -16.69
C ASN A 293 6.51 3.98 -15.17
N ILE A 294 7.52 3.33 -14.59
CA ILE A 294 7.95 3.64 -13.22
C ILE A 294 8.59 5.03 -13.25
N ILE A 295 8.13 5.91 -12.36
CA ILE A 295 8.61 7.26 -12.21
C ILE A 295 9.48 7.42 -10.97
N GLN A 296 10.38 8.40 -11.01
CA GLN A 296 11.08 8.92 -9.85
C GLN A 296 10.73 10.40 -9.70
N ILE A 297 10.49 10.85 -8.47
CA ILE A 297 10.37 12.27 -8.17
C ILE A 297 11.75 12.91 -8.38
N VAL A 298 11.81 14.00 -9.14
CA VAL A 298 13.06 14.74 -9.44
C VAL A 298 13.02 16.19 -8.97
N ASP A 299 11.83 16.75 -8.74
CA ASP A 299 11.67 18.12 -8.25
C ASP A 299 12.18 18.28 -6.80
N PRO A 300 13.24 19.09 -6.57
CA PRO A 300 13.81 19.33 -5.25
C PRO A 300 12.81 19.90 -4.24
N ALA A 301 11.86 20.71 -4.70
CA ALA A 301 10.85 21.32 -3.84
C ALA A 301 9.88 20.27 -3.31
N VAL A 302 9.39 19.38 -4.18
CA VAL A 302 8.52 18.26 -3.81
C VAL A 302 9.26 17.29 -2.89
N LYS A 303 10.52 16.95 -3.19
CA LYS A 303 11.36 16.13 -2.29
C LYS A 303 11.51 16.76 -0.91
N SER A 304 11.79 18.06 -0.84
CA SER A 304 11.96 18.76 0.44
C SER A 304 10.67 18.72 1.29
N ALA A 305 9.50 18.83 0.65
CA ALA A 305 8.20 18.75 1.32
C ALA A 305 7.94 17.33 1.83
N LEU A 306 8.19 16.30 1.03
CA LEU A 306 8.07 14.90 1.43
C LEU A 306 9.07 14.53 2.53
N ALA A 307 10.25 15.12 2.54
CA ALA A 307 11.21 14.98 3.63
C ALA A 307 10.70 15.57 4.97
N LYS A 308 9.75 16.52 4.95
CA LYS A 308 9.06 17.01 6.17
C LYS A 308 7.86 16.16 6.57
N MET A 309 7.29 15.39 5.64
CA MET A 309 6.19 14.47 5.95
C MET A 309 6.60 13.46 7.03
N LYS A 310 7.87 13.04 7.08
CA LYS A 310 8.39 12.10 8.09
C LYS A 310 8.11 12.50 9.53
N ASP A 311 8.02 13.80 9.80
CA ASP A 311 7.75 14.32 11.14
C ASP A 311 6.26 14.21 11.52
N LEU A 312 5.36 14.14 10.52
CA LEU A 312 3.92 14.25 10.74
C LEU A 312 3.30 13.04 11.46
N PRO A 313 3.65 11.78 11.19
CA PRO A 313 3.16 10.66 12.01
C PRO A 313 3.48 10.85 13.50
N ARG A 314 4.68 11.34 13.81
CA ARG A 314 5.15 11.59 15.18
C ARG A 314 4.45 12.79 15.81
N LEU A 315 4.28 13.88 15.06
CA LEU A 315 3.55 15.06 15.52
C LEU A 315 2.05 14.80 15.69
N PHE A 316 1.46 13.95 14.85
CA PHE A 316 0.08 13.48 14.98
C PHE A 316 -0.09 12.74 16.31
N ASP A 317 0.79 11.77 16.59
CA ASP A 317 0.78 11.01 17.84
C ASP A 317 1.05 11.89 19.07
N LEU A 318 1.95 12.88 18.94
CA LEU A 318 2.22 13.86 19.99
C LEU A 318 0.94 14.61 20.33
N ILE A 319 0.30 15.25 19.35
CA ILE A 319 -0.98 15.98 19.51
C ILE A 319 -2.04 15.04 20.08
N TYR A 320 -2.17 13.82 19.55
CA TYR A 320 -3.09 12.80 20.04
C TYR A 320 -2.93 12.55 21.55
N ARG A 321 -1.69 12.48 22.02
CA ARG A 321 -1.39 12.16 23.42
C ARG A 321 -1.64 13.34 24.36
N ILE A 322 -1.28 14.56 23.96
CA ILE A 322 -1.33 15.73 24.85
C ILE A 322 -2.66 16.49 24.79
N MET A 323 -3.43 16.34 23.71
CA MET A 323 -4.70 17.06 23.51
C MET A 323 -5.74 16.85 24.63
N PRO A 324 -5.93 15.64 25.21
CA PRO A 324 -6.84 15.45 26.33
C PRO A 324 -6.51 16.33 27.55
N GLU A 325 -5.22 16.46 27.87
CA GLU A 325 -4.76 17.29 28.98
C GLU A 325 -4.90 18.78 28.66
N ALA A 326 -4.46 19.19 27.46
CA ALA A 326 -4.64 20.56 26.96
C ALA A 326 -6.13 20.99 27.02
N TYR A 327 -7.03 20.08 26.63
CA TYR A 327 -8.47 20.30 26.67
C TYR A 327 -9.02 20.46 28.09
N ASN A 328 -8.53 19.66 29.04
CA ASN A 328 -8.92 19.81 30.45
C ASN A 328 -8.41 21.13 31.05
N ARG A 329 -7.19 21.56 30.69
CA ARG A 329 -6.62 22.86 31.11
C ARG A 329 -7.39 24.04 30.53
N ALA A 330 -8.01 23.89 29.36
CA ALA A 330 -8.93 24.87 28.78
C ALA A 330 -10.31 24.92 29.46
N GLY A 331 -10.51 24.23 30.59
CA GLY A 331 -11.76 24.21 31.37
C GLY A 331 -12.72 23.07 31.01
N GLY A 332 -12.30 22.17 30.11
CA GLY A 332 -13.08 21.02 29.68
C GLY A 332 -13.01 19.81 30.63
N LYS A 333 -13.83 18.80 30.33
CA LYS A 333 -13.74 17.45 30.92
C LYS A 333 -13.68 16.42 29.79
N PHE A 334 -12.50 16.23 29.21
CA PHE A 334 -12.29 15.44 27.98
C PHE A 334 -12.86 14.02 28.09
N GLY A 335 -12.61 13.34 29.21
CA GLY A 335 -13.12 11.99 29.44
C GLY A 335 -14.65 11.87 29.62
N LYS A 336 -15.39 12.98 29.61
CA LYS A 336 -16.86 13.01 29.65
C LYS A 336 -17.49 13.31 28.27
N ILE A 337 -16.67 13.52 27.25
CA ILE A 337 -17.14 13.72 25.89
C ILE A 337 -17.70 12.40 25.35
N ASP A 338 -18.85 12.45 24.69
CA ASP A 338 -19.41 11.28 24.03
C ASP A 338 -18.49 10.75 22.92
N GLY A 339 -18.33 9.43 22.84
CA GLY A 339 -17.37 8.79 21.94
C GLY A 339 -15.91 8.80 22.39
N VAL A 340 -15.55 9.47 23.51
CA VAL A 340 -14.23 9.33 24.15
C VAL A 340 -14.25 8.15 25.11
N GLN A 341 -13.29 7.24 24.97
CA GLN A 341 -13.13 6.08 25.85
C GLN A 341 -11.86 6.22 26.67
N LYS A 342 -11.93 5.94 27.97
CA LYS A 342 -10.76 5.92 28.87
C LYS A 342 -10.32 4.47 29.14
N GLY A 343 -9.02 4.20 29.04
CA GLY A 343 -8.47 2.85 29.18
C GLY A 343 -6.99 2.77 28.86
N LYS A 344 -6.50 1.56 28.54
CA LYS A 344 -5.14 1.34 28.06
C LYS A 344 -5.14 1.26 26.54
N TYR A 345 -4.88 2.39 25.90
CA TYR A 345 -4.85 2.51 24.44
C TYR A 345 -3.43 2.79 23.94
N LYS A 346 -3.32 2.87 22.63
CA LYS A 346 -2.07 3.12 21.92
C LYS A 346 -2.31 4.16 20.83
N THR A 347 -1.35 5.04 20.63
CA THR A 347 -1.42 6.08 19.58
C THR A 347 -1.47 5.46 18.17
N PRO A 348 -2.03 6.20 17.19
CA PRO A 348 -2.22 5.68 15.83
C PRO A 348 -0.95 5.25 15.10
N PHE A 349 0.16 5.98 15.17
CA PHE A 349 1.34 5.71 14.33
C PHE A 349 2.46 4.96 15.04
N TYR A 350 2.85 5.34 16.25
CA TYR A 350 3.97 4.72 16.99
C TYR A 350 3.52 3.81 18.13
N ARG A 351 2.20 3.64 18.28
CA ARG A 351 1.61 2.72 19.26
C ARG A 351 2.05 3.00 20.69
N GLN A 352 2.40 4.26 20.98
CA GLN A 352 2.78 4.73 22.30
C GLN A 352 1.60 4.60 23.25
N PRO A 353 1.78 4.16 24.52
CA PRO A 353 0.70 4.07 25.48
C PRO A 353 -0.03 5.41 25.68
N CYS A 354 -1.36 5.39 25.68
CA CYS A 354 -2.19 6.56 25.98
C CYS A 354 -3.46 6.17 26.74
N GLU A 355 -4.04 7.14 27.46
CA GLU A 355 -5.22 6.92 28.32
C GLU A 355 -6.55 6.95 27.57
N TYR A 356 -6.60 7.59 26.41
CA TYR A 356 -7.85 7.88 25.72
C TYR A 356 -7.83 7.33 24.30
N LYS A 357 -8.98 6.78 23.88
CA LYS A 357 -9.31 6.51 22.47
C LYS A 357 -10.45 7.43 22.06
N TYR A 358 -10.25 8.15 20.97
CA TYR A 358 -11.22 9.11 20.44
C TYR A 358 -11.03 9.32 18.93
N GLY A 359 -11.99 10.00 18.30
CA GLY A 359 -12.02 10.21 16.85
C GLY A 359 -10.95 11.19 16.37
N GLU A 360 -10.25 10.83 15.30
CA GLU A 360 -9.13 11.60 14.74
C GLU A 360 -9.54 12.96 14.16
N GLY A 361 -10.83 13.18 13.89
CA GLY A 361 -11.30 14.46 13.35
C GLY A 361 -11.07 15.66 14.28
N PHE A 362 -10.84 15.43 15.59
CA PHE A 362 -10.36 16.49 16.49
C PHE A 362 -8.90 16.90 16.25
N ILE A 363 -8.11 16.05 15.59
CA ILE A 363 -6.65 16.18 15.46
C ILE A 363 -6.26 16.76 14.11
N TYR A 364 -6.91 16.35 13.02
CA TYR A 364 -6.55 16.81 11.67
C TYR A 364 -6.47 18.33 11.50
N PRO A 365 -7.39 19.15 12.07
CA PRO A 365 -7.25 20.60 12.02
C PRO A 365 -5.97 21.11 12.70
N LEU A 366 -5.60 20.52 13.85
CA LEU A 366 -4.40 20.90 14.60
C LEU A 366 -3.11 20.48 13.87
N VAL A 367 -3.10 19.28 13.28
CA VAL A 367 -1.97 18.78 12.48
C VAL A 367 -1.81 19.61 11.20
N TYR A 368 -2.90 20.01 10.55
CA TYR A 368 -2.84 20.96 9.44
C TYR A 368 -2.37 22.35 9.90
N GLY A 369 -2.72 22.78 11.11
CA GLY A 369 -2.24 24.02 11.71
C GLY A 369 -0.71 24.12 11.80
N LEU A 370 -0.01 22.98 11.86
CA LEU A 370 1.47 22.93 11.78
C LEU A 370 2.03 23.55 10.49
N THR A 371 1.22 23.68 9.43
CA THR A 371 1.63 24.44 8.24
C THR A 371 2.01 25.88 8.60
N ALA A 372 1.45 26.49 9.64
CA ALA A 372 1.87 27.82 10.10
C ALA A 372 3.34 27.85 10.58
N LEU A 373 3.89 26.70 10.98
CA LEU A 373 5.28 26.54 11.38
C LEU A 373 6.20 26.11 10.22
N MET A 374 5.69 26.11 8.99
CA MET A 374 6.44 25.77 7.78
C MET A 374 6.57 26.99 6.87
N ARG A 375 7.75 27.15 6.26
CA ARG A 375 7.98 28.13 5.19
C ARG A 375 8.66 27.47 3.99
N VAL A 376 8.47 28.07 2.82
CA VAL A 376 9.31 27.79 1.64
C VAL A 376 10.46 28.79 1.65
N LYS A 377 11.70 28.28 1.67
CA LYS A 377 12.92 29.08 1.55
C LYS A 377 13.83 28.38 0.55
N ASP A 378 14.31 29.11 -0.45
CA ASP A 378 15.17 28.58 -1.52
C ASP A 378 14.56 27.32 -2.18
N ASP A 379 13.26 27.42 -2.50
CA ASP A 379 12.40 26.33 -3.02
C ASP A 379 12.30 25.09 -2.13
N GLN A 380 12.71 25.17 -0.86
CA GLN A 380 12.62 24.07 0.09
C GLN A 380 11.66 24.34 1.24
N VAL A 381 10.85 23.33 1.59
CA VAL A 381 10.00 23.38 2.77
C VAL A 381 10.84 23.16 4.02
N THR A 382 10.81 24.14 4.94
CA THR A 382 11.54 24.11 6.20
C THR A 382 10.62 24.42 7.38
N TRP A 383 10.87 23.76 8.51
CA TRP A 383 10.29 24.17 9.79
C TRP A 383 10.95 25.48 10.23
N ILE A 384 10.15 26.43 10.71
CA ILE A 384 10.65 27.74 11.20
C ILE A 384 11.00 27.74 12.68
N THR A 385 10.56 26.71 13.40
CA THR A 385 10.85 26.41 14.81
C THR A 385 10.84 24.89 15.01
N ASN A 386 11.23 24.39 16.19
CA ASN A 386 11.10 22.98 16.53
C ASN A 386 9.62 22.63 16.75
N PRO A 387 8.98 21.84 15.86
CA PRO A 387 7.54 21.60 15.95
C PRO A 387 7.15 20.79 17.19
N ASP A 388 8.04 19.94 17.72
CA ASP A 388 7.79 19.14 18.92
C ASP A 388 7.69 19.99 20.18
N GLU A 389 8.66 20.89 20.35
CA GLU A 389 8.75 21.80 21.48
C GLU A 389 7.60 22.79 21.43
N PHE A 390 7.36 23.38 20.26
CA PHE A 390 6.24 24.29 20.04
C PHE A 390 4.89 23.66 20.40
N VAL A 391 4.61 22.44 19.91
CA VAL A 391 3.35 21.74 20.22
C VAL A 391 3.22 21.45 21.71
N LYS A 392 4.29 21.01 22.39
CA LYS A 392 4.25 20.72 23.83
C LYS A 392 3.99 21.97 24.66
N GLU A 393 4.58 23.08 24.28
CA GLU A 393 4.46 24.36 24.98
C GLU A 393 3.09 25.01 24.74
N HIS A 394 2.68 25.10 23.47
CA HIS A 394 1.59 25.98 23.07
C HIS A 394 0.24 25.28 22.84
N LEU A 395 0.17 23.95 22.75
CA LEU A 395 -1.12 23.29 22.54
C LEU A 395 -2.15 23.59 23.65
N PRO A 396 -1.79 23.70 24.95
CA PRO A 396 -2.72 24.16 25.98
C PRO A 396 -3.33 25.54 25.68
N ASP A 397 -2.56 26.47 25.14
CA ASP A 397 -3.03 27.82 24.80
C ASP A 397 -3.87 27.82 23.52
N ILE A 398 -3.45 27.08 22.48
CA ILE A 398 -4.25 26.84 21.28
C ILE A 398 -5.63 26.27 21.67
N MET A 399 -5.64 25.33 22.61
CA MET A 399 -6.86 24.65 23.02
C MET A 399 -7.87 25.58 23.71
N LYS A 400 -7.44 26.68 24.35
CA LYS A 400 -8.37 27.66 24.96
C LYS A 400 -9.36 28.21 23.93
N SER A 401 -8.92 28.46 22.70
CA SER A 401 -9.77 28.95 21.61
C SER A 401 -10.33 27.81 20.77
N PHE A 402 -9.51 26.81 20.44
CA PHE A 402 -9.93 25.68 19.60
C PHE A 402 -11.02 24.81 20.25
N TYR A 403 -11.10 24.80 21.59
CA TYR A 403 -12.18 24.18 22.36
C TYR A 403 -13.57 24.54 21.86
N SER A 404 -13.78 25.79 21.41
CA SER A 404 -15.07 26.27 20.88
C SER A 404 -15.53 25.53 19.61
N MET A 405 -14.59 25.06 18.78
CA MET A 405 -14.91 24.26 17.59
C MET A 405 -15.42 22.87 17.96
N ILE A 406 -14.92 22.30 19.06
CA ILE A 406 -15.33 20.99 19.54
C ILE A 406 -16.72 21.08 20.20
N THR A 407 -16.93 22.06 21.08
CA THR A 407 -18.22 22.23 21.75
C THR A 407 -19.33 22.67 20.78
N GLY A 408 -19.00 23.53 19.81
CA GLY A 408 -19.95 24.06 18.84
C GLY A 408 -20.62 23.00 17.96
N VAL A 409 -20.02 21.82 17.81
CA VAL A 409 -20.59 20.69 17.06
C VAL A 409 -21.01 19.51 17.94
N GLN A 410 -21.30 19.79 19.21
CA GLN A 410 -21.70 18.80 20.21
C GLN A 410 -20.68 17.66 20.35
N PHE A 411 -19.39 18.01 20.28
CA PHE A 411 -18.29 17.08 20.46
C PHE A 411 -18.26 15.92 19.45
N ASP A 412 -18.79 16.12 18.25
CA ASP A 412 -18.70 15.14 17.17
C ASP A 412 -17.37 15.30 16.40
N PRO A 413 -16.43 14.34 16.50
CA PRO A 413 -15.13 14.44 15.84
C PRO A 413 -15.27 14.47 14.30
N ALA A 414 -16.26 13.80 13.72
CA ALA A 414 -16.45 13.81 12.28
C ALA A 414 -16.89 15.20 11.78
N LYS A 415 -17.70 15.92 12.57
CA LYS A 415 -18.10 17.31 12.26
C LYS A 415 -16.93 18.27 12.42
N VAL A 416 -16.11 18.14 13.46
CA VAL A 416 -14.90 18.97 13.62
C VAL A 416 -13.95 18.77 12.45
N GLY A 417 -13.65 17.51 12.10
CA GLY A 417 -12.70 17.20 11.03
C GLY A 417 -13.18 17.59 9.62
N LYS A 418 -14.50 17.79 9.44
CA LYS A 418 -15.11 18.27 8.18
C LYS A 418 -15.32 19.79 8.15
N SER A 419 -15.08 20.50 9.25
CA SER A 419 -15.31 21.94 9.34
C SER A 419 -14.10 22.73 8.86
N GLY A 420 -14.20 23.40 7.71
CA GLY A 420 -13.13 24.29 7.22
C GLY A 420 -12.73 25.38 8.23
N GLY A 421 -13.69 25.89 9.01
CA GLY A 421 -13.43 26.85 10.08
C GLY A 421 -12.49 26.32 11.17
N ALA A 422 -12.48 25.01 11.44
CA ALA A 422 -11.57 24.41 12.41
C ALA A 422 -10.11 24.49 11.93
N TYR A 423 -9.87 24.23 10.64
CA TYR A 423 -8.52 24.26 10.05
C TYR A 423 -7.97 25.69 9.99
N ASN A 424 -8.82 26.65 9.63
CA ASN A 424 -8.46 28.06 9.61
C ASN A 424 -8.11 28.55 11.02
N LEU A 425 -8.98 28.31 12.00
CA LEU A 425 -8.74 28.71 13.39
C LEU A 425 -7.46 28.07 13.95
N ALA A 426 -7.24 26.78 13.71
CA ALA A 426 -6.01 26.12 14.15
C ALA A 426 -4.78 26.79 13.54
N SER A 427 -4.77 27.02 12.22
CA SER A 427 -3.65 27.67 11.53
C SER A 427 -3.38 29.09 12.07
N ASP A 428 -4.44 29.87 12.30
CA ASP A 428 -4.34 31.22 12.85
C ASP A 428 -3.76 31.21 14.27
N LEU A 429 -4.19 30.28 15.13
CA LEU A 429 -3.67 30.15 16.50
C LEU A 429 -2.20 29.74 16.54
N PHE A 430 -1.80 28.76 15.73
CA PHE A 430 -0.39 28.39 15.60
C PHE A 430 0.46 29.57 15.10
N SER A 431 -0.02 30.29 14.08
CA SER A 431 0.69 31.46 13.55
C SER A 431 0.80 32.60 14.57
N ALA A 432 -0.26 32.84 15.35
CA ALA A 432 -0.28 33.90 16.36
C ALA A 432 0.72 33.62 17.49
N LEU A 433 0.72 32.39 18.02
CA LEU A 433 1.62 32.02 19.12
C LEU A 433 3.09 32.02 18.69
N TYR A 434 3.39 31.59 17.46
CA TYR A 434 4.75 31.72 16.92
C TYR A 434 5.18 33.18 16.77
N LYS A 435 4.26 34.06 16.36
CA LYS A 435 4.54 35.49 16.32
C LYS A 435 4.83 36.04 17.72
N ASP A 436 4.09 35.61 18.74
CA ASP A 436 4.33 36.02 20.12
C ASP A 436 5.70 35.54 20.65
N GLU A 437 6.14 34.33 20.31
CA GLU A 437 7.50 33.85 20.61
C GLU A 437 8.56 34.78 19.99
N LEU A 438 8.43 35.08 18.69
CA LEU A 438 9.36 35.98 18.01
C LEU A 438 9.40 37.37 18.64
N LEU A 439 8.23 37.92 19.04
CA LEU A 439 8.17 39.21 19.70
C LEU A 439 8.85 39.19 21.07
N ARG A 440 8.69 38.11 21.85
CA ARG A 440 9.40 37.93 23.14
C ARG A 440 10.91 37.79 22.97
N GLU A 441 11.35 37.00 21.99
CA GLU A 441 12.78 36.83 21.66
C GLU A 441 13.46 38.15 21.29
N HIS A 442 12.72 39.07 20.67
CA HIS A 442 13.20 40.40 20.30
C HIS A 442 12.91 41.48 21.37
N GLY A 443 12.38 41.10 22.55
CA GLY A 443 12.10 42.00 23.67
C GLY A 443 11.00 43.03 23.39
N ILE A 444 10.07 42.74 22.48
CA ILE A 444 8.98 43.63 22.10
C ILE A 444 7.77 43.50 23.05
N ILE A 445 7.55 42.30 23.61
CA ILE A 445 6.49 42.00 24.59
C ILE A 445 6.99 41.17 25.76
#